data_AF-E1TAW3-F1
#
_entry.id   AF-E1TAW3-F1
#
_cell.length_a   1.000
_cell.length_b   1.000
_cell.length_c   1.000
_cell.angle_alpha   90.00
_cell.angle_beta   90.00
_cell.angle_gamma   90.00
#
_symmetry.space_group_name_H-M   'P 1'
#
loop_
_entity.id
_entity.type
_entity.pdbx_description
1 polymer ?
#
loop_
_entity_poly.entity_id
_entity_poly.type
_entity_poly.pdbx_seq_one_letter_code
_entity_poly.pdbx_strand_id
1 'polypeptide(L)'
;MRTTRAIHAVERLKTRSGNPQFAAISLSGGLFYLVDKSGGTDKKVSDPLTLDDFVKFVDAYGPPKPRKASKLDVAFEAQIRKSKGG
;
A
#
# COMPACT_ATOMS: atom_id res chain seq x y z
N MET A 1 11.72 -0.64 -14.52
CA MET A 1 12.00 -0.85 -13.07
C MET A 1 10.69 -0.87 -12.29
N ARG A 2 10.31 -2.00 -11.67
CA ARG A 2 9.07 -2.13 -10.86
C ARG A 2 9.24 -1.61 -9.44
N THR A 3 10.38 -1.86 -8.84
CA THR A 3 10.75 -1.43 -7.49
C THR A 3 10.75 0.09 -7.35
N THR A 4 11.22 0.81 -8.35
CA THR A 4 11.23 2.29 -8.39
C THR A 4 9.84 2.90 -8.20
N ARG A 5 8.79 2.34 -8.83
CA ARG A 5 7.41 2.87 -8.70
C ARG A 5 6.84 2.65 -7.30
N ALA A 6 7.06 1.47 -6.71
CA ALA A 6 6.61 1.16 -5.35
C ALA A 6 7.31 2.05 -4.32
N ILE A 7 8.61 2.28 -4.48
CA ILE A 7 9.39 3.18 -3.62
C ILE A 7 8.85 4.60 -3.72
N HIS A 8 8.67 5.14 -4.94
CA HIS A 8 8.14 6.49 -5.12
C HIS A 8 6.73 6.69 -4.54
N ALA A 9 5.85 5.70 -4.68
CA ALA A 9 4.52 5.77 -4.06
C ALA A 9 4.64 5.90 -2.54
N VAL A 10 5.49 5.09 -1.90
CA VAL A 10 5.72 5.16 -0.45
C VAL A 10 6.42 6.45 -0.05
N GLU A 11 7.37 6.96 -0.82
CA GLU A 11 7.98 8.28 -0.57
C GLU A 11 6.92 9.39 -0.54
N ARG A 12 6.01 9.41 -1.52
CA ARG A 12 4.89 10.38 -1.53
C ARG A 12 4.01 10.24 -0.30
N LEU A 13 3.71 9.00 0.12
CA LEU A 13 2.96 8.74 1.34
C LEU A 13 3.68 9.29 2.58
N LYS A 14 4.99 9.05 2.71
CA LYS A 14 5.82 9.57 3.81
C LYS A 14 5.75 11.09 3.88
N THR A 15 5.95 11.75 2.74
CA THR A 15 5.91 13.21 2.65
C THR A 15 4.52 13.75 3.00
N ARG A 16 3.45 13.11 2.52
CA ARG A 16 2.06 13.55 2.76
C ARG A 16 1.60 13.34 4.21
N SER A 17 1.95 12.20 4.80
CA SER A 17 1.55 11.84 6.16
C SER A 17 2.45 12.44 7.24
N GLY A 18 3.65 12.90 6.88
CA GLY A 18 4.68 13.29 7.84
C GLY A 18 5.30 12.11 8.60
N ASN A 19 4.93 10.87 8.27
CA ASN A 19 5.44 9.66 8.90
C ASN A 19 6.50 9.00 8.00
N PRO A 20 7.80 9.13 8.31
CA PRO A 20 8.87 8.53 7.50
C PRO A 20 8.98 7.01 7.66
N GLN A 21 8.26 6.42 8.62
CA GLN A 21 8.37 5.02 9.03
C GLN A 21 7.48 4.07 8.20
N PHE A 22 6.80 4.58 7.17
CA PHE A 22 6.18 3.71 6.16
C PHE A 22 7.23 2.98 5.32
N ALA A 23 6.98 1.73 4.94
CA ALA A 23 7.88 1.00 4.05
C ALA A 23 7.10 0.09 3.09
N ALA A 24 7.56 0.02 1.85
CA ALA A 24 7.13 -1.01 0.90
C ALA A 24 7.97 -2.26 1.12
N ILE A 25 7.32 -3.41 1.29
CA ILE A 25 7.98 -4.70 1.29
C ILE A 25 7.60 -5.44 0.02
N SER A 26 8.60 -5.87 -0.75
CA SER A 26 8.42 -6.72 -1.92
C SER A 26 8.43 -8.19 -1.53
N LEU A 27 7.48 -8.97 -2.06
CA LEU A 27 7.52 -10.43 -1.99
C LEU A 27 7.95 -11.05 -3.32
N SER A 28 8.32 -12.33 -3.23
CA SER A 28 8.37 -13.22 -4.38
C SER A 28 7.04 -13.19 -5.14
N GLY A 29 7.12 -13.23 -6.48
CA GLY A 29 5.94 -13.14 -7.36
C GLY A 29 5.56 -11.71 -7.79
N GLY A 30 6.33 -10.69 -7.41
CA GLY A 30 6.09 -9.31 -7.85
C GLY A 30 4.94 -8.62 -7.12
N LEU A 31 4.66 -9.09 -5.90
CA LEU A 31 3.70 -8.49 -4.98
C LEU A 31 4.41 -7.54 -4.01
N PHE A 32 3.67 -6.54 -3.54
CA PHE A 32 4.13 -5.51 -2.64
C PHE A 32 3.09 -5.25 -1.55
N TYR A 33 3.53 -4.98 -0.34
CA TYR A 33 2.64 -4.54 0.74
C TYR A 33 3.25 -3.41 1.54
N LEU A 34 2.38 -2.63 2.18
CA LEU A 34 2.77 -1.50 3.01
C LEU A 34 2.89 -1.98 4.45
N VAL A 35 3.94 -1.53 5.13
CA VAL A 35 4.06 -1.62 6.58
C VAL A 35 4.21 -0.24 7.19
N ASP A 36 3.62 -0.08 8.36
CA ASP A 36 3.81 1.07 9.23
C ASP A 36 4.70 0.65 10.39
N LYS A 37 5.88 1.28 10.49
CA LYS A 37 6.85 1.02 11.56
C LYS A 37 6.81 2.09 12.66
N SER A 38 5.82 2.99 12.64
CA SER A 38 5.73 4.10 13.61
C SER A 38 5.49 3.66 15.04
N GLY A 39 4.75 2.56 15.24
CA GLY A 39 4.47 2.00 16.56
C GLY A 39 5.59 1.12 17.13
N GLY A 40 6.81 1.17 16.60
CA GLY A 40 7.93 0.31 17.03
C GLY A 40 7.81 -1.16 16.61
N THR A 41 6.71 -1.55 15.96
CA THR A 41 6.47 -2.88 15.41
C THR A 41 6.06 -2.75 13.94
N ASP A 42 6.42 -3.75 13.14
CA ASP A 42 6.07 -3.81 11.72
C ASP A 42 4.59 -4.14 11.56
N LYS A 43 3.74 -3.11 11.56
CA LYS A 43 2.30 -3.29 11.36
C LYS A 43 2.00 -3.33 9.86
N LYS A 44 1.57 -4.50 9.38
CA LYS A 44 1.09 -4.64 8.00
C LYS A 44 -0.20 -3.83 7.82
N VAL A 45 -0.17 -2.88 6.88
CA VAL A 45 -1.30 -1.97 6.61
C VAL A 45 -2.01 -2.28 5.30
N SER A 46 -1.41 -3.09 4.43
CA SER A 46 -2.05 -3.63 3.24
C SER A 46 -1.76 -5.12 3.11
N ASP A 47 -2.63 -5.84 2.40
CA ASP A 47 -2.31 -7.16 1.89
C ASP A 47 -1.22 -7.12 0.80
N PRO A 48 -0.66 -8.28 0.41
CA PRO A 48 0.21 -8.39 -0.75
C PRO A 48 -0.56 -8.06 -2.03
N LEU A 49 -0.24 -6.93 -2.66
CA LEU A 49 -0.89 -6.41 -3.85
C LEU A 49 0.05 -6.44 -5.04
N THR A 50 -0.49 -6.46 -6.26
CA THR A 50 0.34 -6.23 -7.46
C THR A 50 0.93 -4.82 -7.43
N LEU A 51 1.96 -4.55 -8.23
CA LEU A 51 2.57 -3.21 -8.25
C LEU A 51 1.56 -2.09 -8.48
N ASP A 52 0.66 -2.24 -9.46
CA ASP A 52 -0.29 -1.19 -9.81
C ASP A 52 -1.35 -1.01 -8.71
N ASP A 53 -1.82 -2.10 -8.10
CA ASP A 53 -2.76 -2.04 -6.98
C ASP A 53 -2.11 -1.50 -5.71
N PHE A 54 -0.85 -1.85 -5.47
CA PHE A 54 -0.06 -1.31 -4.36
C PHE A 54 0.10 0.20 -4.50
N VAL A 55 0.46 0.70 -5.69
CA VAL A 55 0.58 2.15 -5.93
C VAL A 55 -0.76 2.85 -5.71
N LYS A 56 -1.86 2.32 -6.26
CA LYS A 56 -3.21 2.87 -6.03
C LYS A 56 -3.59 2.88 -4.56
N PHE A 57 -3.32 1.78 -3.85
CA PHE A 57 -3.56 1.66 -2.42
C PHE A 57 -2.77 2.72 -1.65
N VAL A 58 -1.46 2.82 -1.86
CA VAL A 58 -0.58 3.78 -1.18
C VAL A 58 -0.97 5.22 -1.49
N ASP A 59 -1.31 5.52 -2.75
CA ASP A 59 -1.76 6.85 -3.16
C ASP A 59 -3.12 7.22 -2.52
N ALA A 60 -4.01 6.24 -2.27
CA ALA A 60 -5.26 6.43 -1.53
C ALA A 60 -5.10 6.37 0.00
N TYR A 61 -4.04 5.72 0.49
CA TYR A 61 -3.80 5.48 1.92
C TYR A 61 -3.23 6.71 2.61
N GLY A 62 -3.76 7.05 3.78
CA GLY A 62 -3.33 8.19 4.59
C GLY A 62 -4.38 9.30 4.68
N PRO A 63 -4.19 10.26 5.60
CA PRO A 63 -5.18 11.29 5.85
C PRO A 63 -5.36 12.15 4.59
N PRO A 64 -6.58 12.23 4.01
CA PRO A 64 -6.86 13.29 3.05
C PRO A 64 -6.63 14.62 3.77
N LYS A 65 -5.91 15.54 3.11
CA LYS A 65 -5.69 16.93 3.55
C LYS A 65 -6.96 17.44 4.26
N PRO A 66 -6.88 17.90 5.52
CA PRO A 66 -8.00 17.86 6.46
C PRO A 66 -9.21 18.62 5.93
N ARG A 67 -10.20 17.87 5.42
CA ARG A 67 -11.60 18.28 5.34
C ARG A 67 -12.40 17.20 6.05
N LYS A 68 -13.13 17.64 7.07
CA LYS A 68 -13.98 16.85 7.97
C LYS A 68 -14.81 15.78 7.24
N ALA A 69 -14.66 14.51 7.63
CA ALA A 69 -15.65 13.40 7.66
C ALA A 69 -14.85 12.07 7.70
N SER A 70 -14.84 11.28 8.78
CA SER A 70 -15.89 10.40 9.31
C SER A 70 -16.32 9.26 8.37
N LYS A 71 -15.85 8.05 8.74
CA LYS A 71 -16.39 6.69 8.49
C LYS A 71 -16.57 6.21 7.03
N LEU A 72 -16.18 4.94 6.79
CA LEU A 72 -16.41 4.07 5.59
C LEU A 72 -15.35 4.30 4.48
N ASP A 73 -14.74 3.30 3.83
CA ASP A 73 -15.25 2.11 3.09
C ASP A 73 -14.20 0.97 3.18
N VAL A 74 -14.45 -0.34 3.36
CA VAL A 74 -15.38 -1.32 2.74
C VAL A 74 -15.24 -1.42 1.21
N ALA A 75 -14.36 -2.31 0.74
CA ALA A 75 -14.37 -3.01 -0.56
C ALA A 75 -12.93 -3.50 -0.85
N PHE A 76 -12.64 -4.72 -1.31
CA PHE A 76 -13.47 -5.58 -2.12
C PHE A 76 -12.89 -7.00 -2.08
N GLU A 77 -13.74 -7.96 -1.74
CA GLU A 77 -13.54 -9.37 -2.02
C GLU A 77 -13.31 -9.60 -3.53
N ALA A 78 -12.59 -10.68 -3.83
CA ALA A 78 -12.53 -11.34 -5.13
C ALA A 78 -11.88 -10.57 -6.29
N GLN A 79 -10.64 -10.96 -6.64
CA GLN A 79 -10.34 -11.15 -8.06
C GLN A 79 -9.35 -12.29 -8.36
N ILE A 80 -9.92 -13.48 -8.59
CA ILE A 80 -9.58 -14.40 -9.71
C ILE A 80 -8.25 -15.18 -9.56
N ARG A 81 -8.22 -16.42 -9.07
CA ARG A 81 -8.64 -17.66 -9.80
C ARG A 81 -8.48 -17.62 -11.33
N LYS A 82 -7.37 -17.12 -11.90
CA LYS A 82 -7.03 -17.38 -13.32
C LYS A 82 -5.61 -16.93 -13.70
N SER A 83 -4.61 -17.78 -13.49
CA SER A 83 -3.34 -17.79 -14.27
C SER A 83 -2.54 -19.03 -13.86
N LYS A 84 -3.06 -20.23 -14.15
CA LYS A 84 -2.57 -21.10 -15.25
C LYS A 84 -1.17 -21.70 -14.99
N GLY A 85 -1.15 -22.89 -14.40
CA GLY A 85 -0.45 -24.04 -14.95
C GLY A 85 -1.46 -25.18 -14.92
N GLY A 86 -1.98 -25.72 -16.02
CA GLY A 86 -1.31 -25.90 -17.31
C GLY A 86 -0.43 -27.13 -17.19
#